data_AF-A0AAD9PT61-F1
#
_entry.id   AF-A0AAD9PT61-F1
#
_cell.length_a   1.000
_cell.length_b   1.000
_cell.length_c   1.000
_cell.angle_alpha   90.00
_cell.angle_beta   90.00
_cell.angle_gamma   90.00
#
_symmetry.space_group_name_H-M   'P 1'
#
loop_
_entity.id
_entity.type
_entity.pdbx_description
1 polymer ?
#
loop_
_entity_poly.entity_id
_entity_poly.type
_entity_poly.pdbx_seq_one_letter_code
_entity_poly.pdbx_strand_id
1 'polypeptide(L)'
;MSSDSSSLSLAEVNTWNVDALRLFCRKRNLKVSGNKAELVSRVFAASEMGIPVQPSANELITRTETEKARLLIAPDKTQMPDPLSLKDNWLCESDGLTSWPPIFLSDITVFLMKEHPGKDVDLHQRVLNEYKEGKAFRLFDSGFLKEVEYNGVSVDSDYCFMKAR
;
A
#
# COMPACT_ATOMS: atom_id res chain seq x y z
N MET A 1 17.19 10.57 14.43
CA MET A 1 15.72 10.50 14.53
C MET A 1 15.36 10.88 15.96
N SER A 2 15.00 12.15 16.18
CA SER A 2 14.71 12.65 17.52
C SER A 2 13.27 12.30 17.88
N SER A 3 13.14 11.37 18.83
CA SER A 3 11.89 11.04 19.50
C SER A 3 11.54 12.18 20.46
N ASP A 4 10.97 13.28 19.96
CA ASP A 4 10.37 14.32 20.81
C ASP A 4 9.02 13.81 21.36
N SER A 5 9.11 12.85 22.28
CA SER A 5 8.02 12.44 23.17
C SER A 5 8.11 13.23 24.47
N SER A 6 8.10 14.56 24.38
CA SER A 6 7.90 15.41 25.55
C SER A 6 6.39 15.50 25.80
N SER A 7 5.89 14.74 26.77
CA SER A 7 4.52 14.89 27.28
C SER A 7 4.35 16.30 27.83
N LEU A 8 3.41 17.06 27.28
CA LEU A 8 3.08 18.39 27.77
C LEU A 8 2.31 18.26 29.09
N SER A 9 2.76 18.93 30.14
CA SER A 9 2.01 18.94 31.40
C SER A 9 0.74 19.79 31.28
N LEU A 10 -0.30 19.43 32.05
CA LEU A 10 -1.57 20.16 32.03
C LEU A 10 -1.39 21.66 32.40
N ALA A 11 -0.46 21.95 33.30
CA ALA A 11 -0.13 23.32 33.72
C ALA A 11 0.43 24.14 32.55
N GLU A 12 1.34 23.55 31.76
CA GLU A 12 1.93 24.19 30.59
C GLU A 12 0.88 24.46 29.50
N VAL A 13 0.04 23.47 29.17
CA VAL A 13 -1.01 23.63 28.15
C VAL A 13 -2.02 24.72 28.55
N ASN A 14 -2.28 24.89 29.85
CA ASN A 14 -3.22 25.91 30.33
C ASN A 14 -2.70 27.35 30.14
N THR A 15 -1.37 27.53 30.10
CA THR A 15 -0.75 28.84 29.82
C THR A 15 -0.89 29.28 28.36
N TRP A 16 -1.22 28.37 27.45
CA TRP A 16 -1.34 28.69 26.02
C TRP A 16 -2.56 29.56 25.74
N ASN A 17 -2.44 30.41 24.71
CA ASN A 17 -3.56 31.16 24.17
C ASN A 17 -4.46 30.25 23.31
N VAL A 18 -5.70 30.69 23.08
CA VAL A 18 -6.70 29.90 22.35
C VAL A 18 -6.25 29.60 20.91
N ASP A 19 -5.53 30.51 20.27
CA ASP A 19 -5.05 30.34 18.91
C ASP A 19 -3.96 29.26 18.81
N ALA A 20 -3.05 29.19 19.77
CA ALA A 20 -2.03 28.15 19.86
C ALA A 20 -2.68 26.77 20.11
N LEU A 21 -3.69 26.70 20.98
CA LEU A 21 -4.46 25.47 21.21
C LEU A 21 -5.18 25.00 19.95
N ARG A 22 -5.82 25.93 19.22
CA ARG A 22 -6.47 25.62 17.93
C ARG A 22 -5.46 25.20 16.86
N LEU A 23 -4.30 25.83 16.81
CA LEU A 23 -3.23 25.48 15.87
C LEU A 23 -2.71 24.06 16.14
N PHE A 24 -2.49 23.71 17.41
CA PHE A 24 -2.07 22.36 17.79
C PHE A 24 -3.10 21.30 17.36
N CYS A 25 -4.38 21.55 17.64
CA CYS A 25 -5.47 20.67 17.24
C CYS A 25 -5.57 20.54 15.71
N ARG A 26 -5.49 21.66 14.98
CA ARG A 26 -5.57 21.67 13.50
C ARG A 26 -4.45 20.86 12.86
N LYS A 27 -3.21 21.02 13.33
CA LYS A 27 -2.04 20.25 12.84
C LYS A 27 -2.19 18.74 13.02
N ARG A 28 -3.04 18.28 13.95
CA ARG A 28 -3.27 16.86 14.26
C ARG A 28 -4.66 16.38 13.83
N ASN A 29 -5.38 17.18 13.03
CA ASN A 29 -6.75 16.92 12.59
C ASN A 29 -7.73 16.62 13.75
N LEU A 30 -7.52 17.32 14.86
CA LEU A 30 -8.43 17.31 16.00
C LEU A 30 -9.43 18.44 15.87
N LYS A 31 -10.62 18.25 16.45
CA LYS A 31 -11.67 19.27 16.49
C LYS A 31 -11.11 20.57 17.11
N VAL A 32 -11.41 21.73 16.50
CA VAL A 32 -10.94 23.06 16.96
C VAL A 32 -12.04 23.91 17.60
N SER A 33 -13.27 23.42 17.64
CA SER A 33 -14.39 24.07 18.31
C SER A 33 -14.37 23.79 19.81
N GLY A 34 -14.98 24.71 20.58
CA GLY A 34 -15.16 24.57 22.02
C GLY A 34 -14.63 25.76 22.81
N ASN A 35 -14.82 25.70 24.13
CA ASN A 35 -14.25 26.66 25.08
C ASN A 35 -12.75 26.35 25.34
N LYS A 36 -12.04 27.25 26.05
CA LYS A 36 -10.61 27.08 26.31
C LYS A 36 -10.31 25.77 27.07
N ALA A 37 -11.13 25.40 28.07
CA ALA A 37 -10.92 24.20 28.86
C ALA A 37 -11.03 22.91 28.03
N GLU A 38 -12.00 22.85 27.11
CA GLU A 38 -12.17 21.74 26.16
C GLU A 38 -11.02 21.63 25.16
N LEU A 39 -10.42 22.76 24.77
CA LEU A 39 -9.22 22.76 23.93
C LEU A 39 -7.99 22.29 24.70
N VAL A 40 -7.81 22.75 25.95
CA VAL A 40 -6.71 22.32 26.84
C VAL A 40 -6.78 20.81 27.09
N SER A 41 -7.95 20.27 27.44
CA SER A 41 -8.10 18.83 27.68
C SER A 41 -7.77 17.99 26.44
N ARG A 42 -8.18 18.47 25.25
CA ARG A 42 -7.90 17.81 23.97
C ARG A 42 -6.42 17.85 23.61
N VAL A 43 -5.74 18.97 23.83
CA VAL A 43 -4.29 19.09 23.60
C VAL A 43 -3.52 18.19 24.56
N PHE A 44 -3.88 18.18 25.84
CA PHE A 44 -3.26 17.33 26.85
C PHE A 44 -3.43 15.84 26.51
N ALA A 45 -4.67 15.40 26.25
CA ALA A 45 -4.94 14.02 25.85
C ALA A 45 -4.20 13.62 24.56
N ALA A 46 -4.17 14.50 23.56
CA ALA A 46 -3.44 14.24 22.33
C ALA A 46 -1.92 14.18 22.52
N SER A 47 -1.38 14.93 23.48
CA SER A 47 0.03 14.87 23.84
C SER A 47 0.37 13.56 24.56
N GLU A 48 -0.44 13.15 25.54
CA GLU A 48 -0.27 11.88 26.27
C GLU A 48 -0.40 10.67 25.35
N MET A 49 -1.32 10.72 24.39
CA MET A 49 -1.51 9.67 23.39
C MET A 49 -0.47 9.73 22.25
N GLY A 50 0.42 10.71 22.23
CA GLY A 50 1.43 10.86 21.18
C GLY A 50 0.85 11.04 19.78
N ILE A 51 -0.28 11.73 19.63
CA ILE A 51 -0.93 11.91 18.32
C ILE A 51 0.02 12.71 17.40
N PRO A 52 0.47 12.12 16.28
CA PRO A 52 1.42 12.77 15.40
C PRO A 52 0.76 13.91 14.62
N VAL A 53 1.57 14.88 14.24
CA VAL A 53 1.16 15.92 13.28
C VAL A 53 0.79 15.23 11.96
N GLN A 54 -0.31 15.67 11.35
CA GLN A 54 -0.65 15.16 10.04
C GLN A 54 0.43 15.57 9.04
N PRO A 55 0.92 14.61 8.25
CA PRO A 55 1.86 14.93 7.20
C PRO A 55 1.22 15.90 6.22
N SER A 56 1.98 16.90 5.81
CA SER A 56 1.53 17.82 4.76
C SER A 56 1.30 17.07 3.45
N ALA A 57 0.55 17.67 2.52
CA ALA A 57 0.36 17.08 1.18
C ALA A 57 1.71 16.79 0.50
N ASN A 58 2.69 17.69 0.66
CA ASN A 58 4.04 17.51 0.10
C ASN A 58 4.78 16.35 0.78
N GLU A 59 4.70 16.23 2.10
CA GLU A 59 5.32 15.11 2.83
C GLU A 59 4.69 13.77 2.46
N LEU A 60 3.38 13.73 2.21
CA LEU A 60 2.70 12.54 1.70
C LEU A 60 3.19 12.17 0.31
N ILE A 61 3.32 13.15 -0.60
CA ILE A 61 3.84 12.94 -1.95
C ILE A 61 5.27 12.40 -1.88
N THR A 62 6.17 13.06 -1.14
CA THR A 62 7.56 12.61 -0.98
C THR A 62 7.62 11.21 -0.37
N ARG A 63 6.80 10.91 0.64
CA ARG A 63 6.75 9.56 1.24
C ARG A 63 6.30 8.51 0.24
N THR A 64 5.26 8.80 -0.54
CA THR A 64 4.77 7.91 -1.59
C THR A 64 5.81 7.71 -2.70
N GLU A 65 6.47 8.78 -3.15
CA GLU A 65 7.55 8.69 -4.14
C GLU A 65 8.74 7.88 -3.64
N THR A 66 9.13 8.10 -2.38
CA THR A 66 10.22 7.34 -1.74
C THR A 66 9.88 5.87 -1.64
N GLU A 67 8.65 5.55 -1.21
CA GLU A 67 8.21 4.16 -1.10
C GLU A 67 8.09 3.49 -2.48
N LYS A 68 7.58 4.19 -3.48
CA LYS A 68 7.57 3.72 -4.88
C LYS A 68 8.98 3.42 -5.36
N ALA A 69 9.92 4.36 -5.19
CA ALA A 69 11.30 4.17 -5.58
C ALA A 69 11.93 2.94 -4.89
N ARG A 70 11.64 2.74 -3.59
CA ARG A 70 12.10 1.59 -2.81
C ARG A 70 11.56 0.25 -3.34
N LEU A 71 10.29 0.20 -3.74
CA LEU A 71 9.65 -1.01 -4.27
C LEU A 71 10.16 -1.38 -5.67
N LEU A 72 10.71 -0.42 -6.40
CA LEU A 72 11.28 -0.61 -7.75
C LEU A 72 12.77 -0.96 -7.72
N ILE A 73 13.32 -1.33 -6.57
CA ILE A 73 14.69 -1.88 -6.48
C ILE A 73 14.59 -3.40 -6.52
N ALA A 74 15.14 -4.00 -7.57
CA ALA A 74 15.19 -5.44 -7.70
C ALA A 74 16.19 -6.09 -6.69
N PRO A 75 16.09 -7.40 -6.42
CA PRO A 75 16.99 -8.11 -5.50
C PRO A 75 18.50 -7.94 -5.79
N ASP A 76 18.85 -7.75 -7.05
CA ASP A 76 20.22 -7.46 -7.53
C ASP A 76 20.65 -6.00 -7.31
N LYS A 77 19.78 -5.18 -6.69
CA LYS A 77 19.92 -3.73 -6.46
C LYS A 77 19.79 -2.87 -7.73
N THR A 78 19.32 -3.44 -8.83
CA THR A 78 19.05 -2.68 -10.04
C THR A 78 17.78 -1.85 -9.88
N GLN A 79 17.84 -0.58 -10.27
CA GLN A 79 16.67 0.30 -10.27
C GLN A 79 15.80 0.00 -11.50
N MET A 80 14.59 -0.48 -11.26
CA MET A 80 13.59 -0.74 -12.28
C MET A 80 12.85 0.55 -12.67
N PRO A 81 12.41 0.67 -13.94
CA PRO A 81 11.59 1.80 -14.36
C PRO A 81 10.20 1.73 -13.70
N ASP A 82 9.51 2.87 -13.62
CA ASP A 82 8.15 2.90 -13.08
C ASP A 82 7.19 2.18 -14.04
N PRO A 83 6.57 1.05 -13.65
CA PRO A 83 5.68 0.29 -14.52
C PRO A 83 4.46 1.08 -14.96
N LEU A 84 4.04 2.11 -14.22
CA LEU A 84 2.92 2.98 -14.60
C LEU A 84 3.30 3.99 -15.68
N SER A 85 4.61 4.24 -15.85
CA SER A 85 5.13 5.10 -16.91
C SER A 85 5.36 4.36 -18.23
N LEU A 86 5.41 3.02 -18.19
CA LEU A 86 5.63 2.17 -19.36
C LEU A 86 4.39 2.14 -20.25
N LYS A 87 4.44 2.82 -21.39
CA LYS A 87 3.36 2.82 -22.40
C LYS A 87 3.54 1.76 -23.48
N ASP A 88 4.79 1.40 -23.78
CA ASP A 88 5.16 0.55 -24.91
C ASP A 88 5.66 -0.83 -24.47
N ASN A 89 5.79 -1.75 -25.42
CA ASN A 89 6.34 -3.11 -25.24
C ASN A 89 5.57 -4.00 -24.25
N TRP A 90 4.29 -3.74 -24.04
CA TRP A 90 3.39 -4.70 -23.42
C TRP A 90 2.97 -5.74 -24.46
N LEU A 91 3.37 -6.99 -24.24
CA LEU A 91 2.94 -8.13 -25.03
C LEU A 91 1.64 -8.68 -24.43
N CYS A 92 0.70 -9.05 -25.29
CA CYS A 92 -0.50 -9.76 -24.89
C CYS A 92 -0.15 -11.18 -24.41
N GLU A 93 -1.15 -11.88 -23.86
CA GLU A 93 -0.93 -13.19 -23.25
C GLU A 93 -0.37 -14.21 -24.25
N SER A 94 -0.89 -14.26 -25.48
CA SER A 94 -0.44 -15.23 -26.49
C SER A 94 1.04 -15.08 -26.87
N ASP A 95 1.51 -13.84 -26.95
CA ASP A 95 2.88 -13.54 -27.40
C ASP A 95 3.86 -13.54 -26.21
N GLY A 96 3.38 -13.15 -25.02
CA GLY A 96 4.17 -13.10 -23.81
C GLY A 96 4.34 -14.44 -23.10
N LEU A 97 3.45 -15.42 -23.33
CA LEU A 97 3.39 -16.68 -22.56
C LEU A 97 4.74 -17.41 -22.50
N THR A 98 5.50 -17.41 -23.60
CA THR A 98 6.81 -18.08 -23.67
C THR A 98 7.89 -17.41 -22.83
N SER A 99 7.68 -16.15 -22.45
CA SER A 99 8.60 -15.31 -21.68
C SER A 99 8.16 -15.14 -20.23
N TRP A 100 7.03 -15.74 -19.83
CA TRP A 100 6.56 -15.66 -18.45
C TRP A 100 7.50 -16.43 -17.51
N PRO A 101 7.69 -15.92 -16.28
CA PRO A 101 8.43 -16.66 -15.28
C PRO A 101 7.74 -18.02 -15.03
N PRO A 102 8.52 -19.10 -14.82
CA PRO A 102 7.94 -20.41 -14.54
C PRO A 102 7.14 -20.35 -13.23
N ILE A 103 5.87 -20.75 -13.27
CA ILE A 103 4.99 -20.84 -12.11
C ILE A 103 4.69 -22.31 -11.84
N PHE A 104 4.94 -22.76 -10.61
CA PHE A 104 4.59 -24.11 -10.18
C PHE A 104 3.25 -24.12 -9.44
N LEU A 105 2.59 -25.28 -9.42
CA LEU A 105 1.34 -25.46 -8.68
C LEU A 105 1.49 -25.16 -7.18
N SER A 106 2.68 -25.39 -6.62
CA SER A 106 3.03 -25.01 -5.25
C SER A 106 2.93 -23.51 -5.04
N ASP A 107 3.38 -22.70 -5.99
CA ASP A 107 3.35 -21.23 -5.88
C ASP A 107 1.92 -20.71 -5.91
N ILE A 108 1.09 -21.27 -6.79
CA ILE A 108 -0.35 -20.97 -6.86
C ILE A 108 -1.04 -21.36 -5.55
N THR A 109 -0.71 -22.53 -5.00
CA THR A 109 -1.29 -23.01 -3.74
C THR A 109 -0.86 -22.12 -2.57
N VAL A 110 0.42 -21.76 -2.49
CA VAL A 110 0.95 -20.85 -1.46
C VAL A 110 0.26 -19.49 -1.58
N PHE A 111 0.09 -18.95 -2.78
CA PHE A 111 -0.62 -17.70 -3.00
C PHE A 111 -2.08 -17.77 -2.53
N LEU A 112 -2.83 -18.78 -2.96
CA LEU A 112 -4.24 -18.95 -2.57
C LEU A 112 -4.41 -19.23 -1.06
N MET A 113 -3.41 -19.84 -0.41
CA MET A 113 -3.45 -20.18 1.02
C MET A 113 -2.81 -19.11 1.92
N LYS A 114 -2.12 -18.12 1.35
CA LYS A 114 -1.49 -17.03 2.10
C LYS A 114 -2.57 -16.17 2.74
N GLU A 115 -2.31 -15.67 3.95
CA GLU A 115 -3.22 -14.74 4.60
C GLU A 115 -3.31 -13.43 3.82
N HIS A 116 -4.30 -13.34 2.92
CA HIS A 116 -4.67 -12.13 2.20
C HIS A 116 -5.87 -11.44 2.88
N PRO A 117 -6.03 -10.12 2.72
CA PRO A 117 -7.22 -9.39 3.16
C PRO A 117 -8.42 -9.82 2.29
N GLY A 118 -9.05 -10.90 2.71
CA GLY A 118 -10.06 -11.64 1.96
C GLY A 118 -10.03 -13.12 2.37
N LYS A 119 -10.15 -13.39 3.67
CA LYS A 119 -10.09 -14.75 4.26
C LYS A 119 -11.36 -15.55 3.93
N ASP A 120 -11.65 -15.76 2.66
CA ASP A 120 -12.69 -16.69 2.24
C ASP A 120 -12.04 -18.05 1.95
N VAL A 121 -11.90 -18.85 3.01
CA VAL A 121 -11.34 -20.21 2.94
C VAL A 121 -12.17 -21.09 1.99
N ASP A 122 -13.48 -20.86 1.92
CA ASP A 122 -14.38 -21.61 1.04
C ASP A 122 -14.14 -21.24 -0.43
N LEU A 123 -13.92 -19.96 -0.73
CA LEU A 123 -13.52 -19.50 -2.06
C LEU A 123 -12.17 -20.11 -2.47
N HIS A 124 -11.17 -20.10 -1.60
CA HIS A 124 -9.85 -20.68 -1.90
C HIS A 124 -9.93 -22.19 -2.15
N GLN A 125 -10.67 -22.92 -1.32
CA GLN A 125 -10.89 -24.35 -1.51
C GLN A 125 -11.65 -24.64 -2.81
N ARG A 126 -12.66 -23.82 -3.14
CA ARG A 126 -13.42 -23.94 -4.40
C ARG A 126 -12.54 -23.68 -5.62
N VAL A 127 -11.75 -22.60 -5.63
CA VAL A 127 -10.85 -22.25 -6.73
C VAL A 127 -9.80 -23.36 -6.95
N LEU A 128 -9.20 -23.88 -5.87
CA LEU A 128 -8.26 -25.00 -5.96
C LEU A 128 -8.91 -26.28 -6.52
N ASN A 129 -10.15 -26.57 -6.12
CA ASN A 129 -10.88 -27.74 -6.63
C ASN A 129 -11.25 -27.56 -8.10
N GLU A 130 -11.76 -26.39 -8.49
CA GLU A 130 -12.10 -26.11 -9.89
C GLU A 130 -10.87 -26.16 -10.80
N TYR A 131 -9.71 -25.70 -10.32
CA TYR A 131 -8.44 -25.85 -11.02
C TYR A 131 -8.07 -27.34 -11.19
N LYS A 132 -8.10 -28.14 -10.10
CA LYS A 132 -7.78 -29.57 -10.14
C LYS A 132 -8.74 -30.39 -11.02
N GLU A 133 -10.00 -29.99 -11.08
CA GLU A 133 -11.05 -30.65 -11.86
C GLU A 133 -11.08 -30.21 -13.34
N GLY A 134 -10.17 -29.31 -13.76
CA GLY A 134 -10.15 -28.78 -15.13
C GLY A 134 -11.33 -27.86 -15.45
N LYS A 135 -12.01 -27.31 -14.44
CA LYS A 135 -13.12 -26.36 -14.56
C LYS A 135 -12.67 -24.90 -14.52
N ALA A 136 -11.36 -24.65 -14.55
CA ALA A 136 -10.77 -23.32 -14.57
C ALA A 136 -11.31 -22.42 -15.69
N PHE A 137 -11.79 -22.99 -16.81
CA PHE A 137 -12.45 -22.23 -17.87
C PHE A 137 -13.67 -21.43 -17.38
N ARG A 138 -14.39 -21.90 -16.36
CA ARG A 138 -15.51 -21.14 -15.77
C ARG A 138 -15.06 -19.87 -15.05
N LEU A 139 -13.85 -19.89 -14.48
CA LEU A 139 -13.24 -18.72 -13.86
C LEU A 139 -12.85 -17.68 -14.93
N PHE A 140 -12.44 -18.14 -16.12
CA PHE A 140 -12.24 -17.25 -17.26
C PHE A 140 -13.56 -16.68 -17.80
N ASP A 141 -14.54 -17.53 -18.08
CA ASP A 141 -15.85 -17.13 -18.62
C ASP A 141 -16.62 -16.17 -17.69
N SER A 142 -16.48 -16.33 -16.37
CA SER A 142 -17.07 -15.42 -15.37
C SER A 142 -16.34 -14.07 -15.25
N GLY A 143 -15.23 -13.87 -15.95
CA GLY A 143 -14.39 -12.67 -15.85
C GLY A 143 -13.56 -12.58 -14.57
N PHE A 144 -13.49 -13.67 -13.80
CA PHE A 144 -12.63 -13.75 -12.61
C PHE A 144 -11.15 -13.84 -13.00
N LEU A 145 -10.82 -14.60 -14.05
CA LEU A 145 -9.50 -14.59 -14.66
C LEU A 145 -9.47 -13.54 -15.78
N LYS A 146 -8.41 -12.74 -15.78
CA LYS A 146 -8.16 -11.67 -16.74
C LYS A 146 -6.95 -12.03 -17.59
N GLU A 147 -6.93 -11.50 -18.81
CA GLU A 147 -5.76 -11.59 -19.68
C GLU A 147 -4.57 -10.91 -19.01
N VAL A 148 -3.40 -11.54 -19.10
CA VAL A 148 -2.17 -11.02 -18.50
C VAL A 148 -1.27 -10.46 -19.58
N GLU A 149 -0.87 -9.19 -19.41
CA GLU A 149 0.11 -8.53 -20.26
C GLU A 149 1.51 -8.63 -19.63
N TYR A 150 2.52 -8.83 -20.47
CA TYR A 150 3.92 -8.99 -20.09
C TYR A 150 4.77 -7.83 -20.62
N ASN A 151 5.73 -7.37 -19.82
CA ASN A 151 6.76 -6.42 -20.24
C ASN A 151 8.12 -6.85 -19.68
N GLY A 152 9.07 -7.15 -20.56
CA GLY A 152 10.40 -7.64 -20.18
C GLY A 152 11.34 -6.59 -19.60
N VAL A 153 10.90 -5.33 -19.40
CA VAL A 153 11.72 -4.17 -18.98
C VAL A 153 12.79 -3.79 -20.01
N SER A 154 13.72 -4.70 -20.32
CA SER A 154 14.72 -4.63 -21.37
C SER A 154 15.06 -6.04 -21.88
N VAL A 155 15.77 -6.14 -23.01
CA VAL A 155 16.14 -7.43 -23.62
C VAL A 155 17.02 -8.29 -22.70
N ASP A 156 17.81 -7.65 -21.83
CA ASP A 156 18.78 -8.30 -20.95
C ASP A 156 18.33 -8.35 -19.49
N SER A 157 17.08 -7.97 -19.19
CA SER A 157 16.59 -7.98 -17.80
C SER A 157 16.18 -9.38 -17.38
N ASP A 158 16.68 -9.82 -16.23
CA ASP A 158 16.19 -11.02 -15.53
C ASP A 158 14.81 -10.79 -14.87
N TYR A 159 14.29 -9.55 -14.91
CA TYR A 159 13.04 -9.15 -14.29
C TYR A 159 12.03 -8.70 -15.33
N CYS A 160 10.76 -8.93 -15.03
CA CYS A 160 9.66 -8.49 -15.88
C CYS A 160 8.54 -7.86 -15.05
N PHE A 161 7.71 -7.07 -15.72
CA PHE A 161 6.43 -6.65 -15.20
C PHE A 161 5.31 -7.47 -15.83
N MET A 162 4.34 -7.83 -15.00
CA MET A 162 3.11 -8.47 -15.42
C MET A 162 1.94 -7.68 -14.86
N LYS A 163 0.88 -7.50 -15.64
CA LYS A 163 -0.36 -6.88 -15.16
C LYS A 163 -1.57 -7.57 -15.78
N ALA A 164 -2.65 -7.63 -15.02
CA ALA A 164 -3.94 -8.11 -15.50
C ALA A 164 -4.73 -6.96 -16.13
N ARG A 165 -5.40 -7.23 -17.26
CA ARG A 165 -6.27 -6.28 -17.95
C ARG A 165 -7.65 -6.15 -17.30
#